data_AF-S2Z2L9-F1
#
_entry.id   AF-S2Z2L9-F1
#
_cell.length_a   1.000
_cell.length_b   1.000
_cell.length_c   1.000
_cell.angle_alpha   90.00
_cell.angle_beta   90.00
_cell.angle_gamma   90.00
#
_symmetry.space_group_name_H-M   'P 1'
#
loop_
_entity.id
_entity.type
_entity.pdbx_description
1 polymer ?
#
loop_
_entity_poly.entity_id
_entity_poly.type
_entity_poly.pdbx_seq_one_letter_code
_entity_poly.pdbx_strand_id
1 'polypeptide(L)'
;DGDEVNKTKTNPKNPDTDGDGLKDGDEVNNHKTDPKDKDTDGDGLTDGDEVNKTKTDPNNPDTDGDKLKDGDEVNEHHTDPTDPDTDGDGLKDGDEVNKTKTEPNNPDTDGDGL
;
A
#
# COMPACT_ATOMS: atom_id res chain seq x y z
N ASP A 1 -25.68 2.78 9.24
CA ASP A 1 -26.91 2.02 9.58
C ASP A 1 -26.80 1.60 11.06
N GLY A 2 -27.55 0.60 11.55
CA GLY A 2 -27.51 0.20 12.97
C GLY A 2 -26.22 -0.53 13.41
N ASP A 3 -25.38 -0.95 12.47
CA ASP A 3 -24.19 -1.78 12.74
C ASP A 3 -22.97 -0.93 13.15
N GLU A 4 -22.87 0.30 12.66
CA GLU A 4 -21.78 1.26 12.95
C GLU A 4 -21.74 1.72 14.43
N VAL A 5 -22.89 1.81 15.09
CA VAL A 5 -22.98 2.39 16.45
C VAL A 5 -22.46 1.44 17.53
N ASN A 6 -22.54 0.12 17.32
CA ASN A 6 -22.25 -0.88 18.36
C ASN A 6 -20.91 -1.60 18.17
N LYS A 7 -20.28 -1.56 16.98
CA LYS A 7 -19.05 -2.30 16.69
C LYS A 7 -17.81 -1.41 16.47
N THR A 8 -17.95 -0.26 15.83
CA THR A 8 -16.82 0.58 15.37
C THR A 8 -16.77 1.95 16.04
N LYS A 9 -17.86 2.35 16.73
CA LYS A 9 -18.04 3.71 17.28
C LYS A 9 -17.78 4.78 16.21
N THR A 10 -18.16 4.51 14.97
CA THR A 10 -18.11 5.50 13.89
C THR A 10 -19.42 6.28 13.84
N ASN A 11 -19.45 7.38 13.08
CA ASN A 11 -20.62 8.24 13.04
C ASN A 11 -21.62 7.71 12.01
N PRO A 12 -22.83 7.25 12.38
CA PRO A 12 -23.79 6.69 11.43
C PRO A 12 -24.34 7.68 10.40
N LYS A 13 -23.92 8.95 10.46
CA LYS A 13 -24.22 10.01 9.48
C LYS A 13 -23.04 10.35 8.58
N ASN A 14 -21.85 9.83 8.87
CA ASN A 14 -20.67 9.95 8.03
C ASN A 14 -20.21 8.54 7.64
N PRO A 15 -20.47 8.08 6.40
CA PRO A 15 -20.19 6.70 6.00
C PRO A 15 -18.70 6.41 5.73
N ASP A 16 -17.83 7.41 5.86
CA ASP A 16 -16.38 7.38 5.65
C ASP A 16 -15.77 8.30 6.73
N THR A 17 -15.41 7.73 7.86
CA THR A 17 -15.18 8.44 9.12
C THR A 17 -13.86 9.17 9.13
N ASP A 18 -12.80 8.62 8.56
CA ASP A 18 -11.52 9.31 8.42
C ASP A 18 -11.38 10.06 7.08
N GLY A 19 -12.20 9.78 6.07
CA GLY A 19 -12.21 10.47 4.79
C GLY A 19 -11.09 10.03 3.87
N ASP A 20 -10.66 8.78 3.92
CA ASP A 20 -9.66 8.18 3.04
C ASP A 20 -10.24 7.72 1.67
N GLY A 21 -11.57 7.72 1.55
CA GLY A 21 -12.28 7.31 0.33
C GLY A 21 -12.77 5.86 0.34
N LEU A 22 -12.51 5.11 1.41
CA LEU A 22 -13.12 3.83 1.74
C LEU A 22 -14.27 4.08 2.75
N LYS A 23 -15.29 3.24 2.74
CA LYS A 23 -16.43 3.42 3.66
C LYS A 23 -16.19 2.60 4.91
N ASP A 24 -16.59 3.12 6.08
CA ASP A 24 -16.54 2.42 7.37
C ASP A 24 -17.05 0.98 7.30
N GLY A 25 -18.14 0.78 6.55
CA GLY A 25 -18.74 -0.53 6.35
C GLY A 25 -17.88 -1.47 5.50
N ASP A 26 -17.23 -0.97 4.45
CA ASP A 26 -16.34 -1.75 3.59
C ASP A 26 -15.02 -2.06 4.31
N GLU A 27 -14.46 -1.08 5.02
CA GLU A 27 -13.30 -1.25 5.91
C GLU A 27 -13.51 -2.39 6.89
N VAL A 28 -14.59 -2.35 7.69
CA VAL A 28 -14.79 -3.35 8.76
C VAL A 28 -15.21 -4.71 8.23
N ASN A 29 -16.01 -4.76 7.15
CA ASN A 29 -16.57 -6.01 6.66
C ASN A 29 -15.66 -6.73 5.66
N ASN A 30 -14.96 -5.99 4.79
CA ASN A 30 -14.21 -6.56 3.68
C ASN A 30 -12.69 -6.47 3.89
N HIS A 31 -12.17 -5.32 4.33
CA HIS A 31 -10.72 -5.04 4.36
C HIS A 31 -10.07 -5.21 5.74
N LYS A 32 -10.85 -5.22 6.82
CA LYS A 32 -10.40 -5.33 8.22
C LYS A 32 -9.50 -4.19 8.71
N THR A 33 -9.59 -3.04 8.07
CA THR A 33 -8.91 -1.79 8.44
C THR A 33 -9.64 -1.05 9.58
N ASP A 34 -9.00 -0.01 10.16
CA ASP A 34 -9.61 0.86 11.19
C ASP A 34 -10.30 2.08 10.53
N PRO A 35 -11.64 2.22 10.60
CA PRO A 35 -12.39 3.35 10.02
C PRO A 35 -12.10 4.75 10.54
N LYS A 36 -11.06 4.88 11.36
CA LYS A 36 -10.62 6.13 11.99
C LYS A 36 -9.18 6.44 11.66
N ASP A 37 -8.52 5.55 10.94
CA ASP A 37 -7.13 5.65 10.56
C ASP A 37 -7.05 5.49 9.05
N LYS A 38 -6.63 6.56 8.38
CA LYS A 38 -6.60 6.59 6.92
C LYS A 38 -5.60 5.61 6.33
N ASP A 39 -4.63 5.17 7.12
CA ASP A 39 -3.42 4.41 6.73
C ASP A 39 -3.19 3.40 7.85
N THR A 40 -3.89 2.26 7.78
CA THR A 40 -4.01 1.28 8.86
C THR A 40 -2.67 0.61 9.17
N ASP A 41 -1.80 0.40 8.18
CA ASP A 41 -0.50 -0.27 8.36
C ASP A 41 0.70 0.68 8.44
N GLY A 42 0.50 1.97 8.15
CA GLY A 42 1.50 3.02 8.34
C GLY A 42 2.61 2.99 7.30
N ASP A 43 2.29 2.61 6.07
CA ASP A 43 3.23 2.57 4.95
C ASP A 43 3.30 3.91 4.18
N GLY A 44 2.30 4.78 4.35
CA GLY A 44 2.22 6.09 3.71
C GLY A 44 1.21 6.18 2.56
N LEU A 45 0.54 5.09 2.19
CA LEU A 45 -0.68 5.07 1.38
C LEU A 45 -1.89 5.09 2.30
N THR A 46 -3.01 5.59 1.79
CA THR A 46 -4.26 5.47 2.53
C THR A 46 -4.98 4.17 2.17
N ASP A 47 -5.72 3.54 3.08
CA ASP A 47 -6.41 2.26 2.84
C ASP A 47 -7.30 2.33 1.58
N GLY A 48 -7.97 3.46 1.39
CA GLY A 48 -8.75 3.76 0.19
C GLY A 48 -7.91 3.83 -1.09
N ASP A 49 -6.68 4.34 -1.05
CA ASP A 49 -5.76 4.37 -2.19
C ASP A 49 -5.22 2.97 -2.49
N GLU A 50 -4.89 2.21 -1.45
CA GLU A 50 -4.44 0.84 -1.55
C GLU A 50 -5.47 -0.06 -2.23
N VAL A 51 -6.70 -0.04 -1.71
CA VAL A 51 -7.81 -0.84 -2.26
C VAL A 51 -8.21 -0.38 -3.66
N ASN A 52 -8.29 0.94 -3.90
CA ASN A 52 -8.89 1.45 -5.14
C ASN A 52 -7.87 1.63 -6.28
N LYS A 53 -6.62 1.97 -5.98
CA LYS A 53 -5.62 2.37 -6.98
C LYS A 53 -4.49 1.36 -7.15
N THR A 54 -3.73 1.06 -6.09
CA THR A 54 -2.48 0.27 -6.17
C THR A 54 -2.72 -1.23 -6.08
N LYS A 55 -3.86 -1.66 -5.51
CA LYS A 55 -4.23 -3.08 -5.30
C LYS A 55 -3.32 -3.81 -4.30
N THR A 56 -2.81 -3.05 -3.33
CA THR A 56 -2.05 -3.54 -2.18
C THR A 56 -2.97 -3.97 -1.03
N ASP A 57 -2.42 -4.65 -0.02
CA ASP A 57 -3.15 -5.06 1.18
C ASP A 57 -3.03 -3.99 2.27
N PRO A 58 -4.11 -3.26 2.63
CA PRO A 58 -4.07 -2.14 3.58
C PRO A 58 -3.82 -2.52 5.05
N ASN A 59 -3.40 -3.76 5.29
CA ASN A 59 -2.96 -4.23 6.61
C ASN A 59 -1.53 -4.77 6.57
N ASN A 60 -0.83 -4.61 5.45
CA ASN A 60 0.50 -5.14 5.21
C ASN A 60 1.35 -4.11 4.45
N PRO A 61 2.32 -3.46 5.13
CA PRO A 61 3.03 -2.31 4.59
C PRO A 61 4.10 -2.68 3.54
N ASP A 62 4.07 -3.88 2.99
CA ASP A 62 5.03 -4.52 2.06
C ASP A 62 4.29 -5.72 1.43
N THR A 63 3.41 -5.43 0.47
CA THR A 63 2.44 -6.36 -0.12
C THR A 63 3.12 -7.53 -0.82
N ASP A 64 4.20 -7.29 -1.55
CA ASP A 64 4.90 -8.31 -2.34
C ASP A 64 6.06 -9.00 -1.57
N GLY A 65 6.42 -8.50 -0.40
CA GLY A 65 7.40 -9.09 0.51
C GLY A 65 8.84 -8.92 0.02
N ASP A 66 9.16 -7.82 -0.64
CA ASP A 66 10.50 -7.51 -1.13
C ASP A 66 11.33 -6.65 -0.17
N LYS A 67 10.68 -6.11 0.89
CA LYS A 67 11.21 -5.24 1.96
C LYS A 67 11.34 -3.77 1.59
N LEU A 68 10.75 -3.34 0.49
CA LEU A 68 10.36 -1.97 0.24
C LEU A 68 8.89 -1.82 0.70
N LYS A 69 8.52 -0.63 1.16
CA LYS A 69 7.13 -0.39 1.56
C LYS A 69 6.31 0.01 0.36
N ASP A 70 5.06 -0.40 0.25
CA ASP A 70 4.21 -0.05 -0.91
C ASP A 70 4.11 1.47 -1.10
N GLY A 71 4.04 2.23 0.00
CA GLY A 71 4.11 3.68 0.00
C GLY A 71 5.43 4.26 -0.51
N ASP A 72 6.58 3.65 -0.19
CA ASP A 72 7.89 4.09 -0.71
C ASP A 72 8.03 3.73 -2.21
N GLU A 73 7.53 2.56 -2.60
CA GLU A 73 7.46 2.10 -3.98
C GLU A 73 6.67 3.05 -4.87
N VAL A 74 5.46 3.43 -4.44
CA VAL A 74 4.58 4.29 -5.23
C VAL A 74 5.05 5.75 -5.23
N ASN A 75 5.52 6.27 -4.10
CA ASN A 75 5.78 7.71 -3.95
C ASN A 75 7.22 8.12 -4.27
N GLU A 76 8.21 7.25 -4.08
CA GLU A 76 9.63 7.57 -4.26
C GLU A 76 10.24 6.81 -5.44
N HIS A 77 10.07 5.48 -5.49
CA HIS A 77 10.79 4.62 -6.44
C HIS A 77 10.05 4.41 -7.77
N HIS A 78 8.75 4.65 -7.79
CA HIS A 78 7.86 4.43 -8.94
C HIS A 78 7.94 3.00 -9.47
N THR A 79 7.88 2.03 -8.54
CA THR A 79 7.81 0.59 -8.79
C THR A 79 6.37 0.08 -8.66
N ASP A 80 6.13 -1.18 -9.04
CA ASP A 80 4.83 -1.85 -8.84
C ASP A 80 4.83 -2.55 -7.46
N PRO A 81 4.08 -2.05 -6.46
CA PRO A 81 4.08 -2.60 -5.09
C PRO A 81 3.43 -3.99 -4.96
N THR A 82 3.07 -4.60 -6.09
CA THR A 82 2.54 -5.96 -6.16
C THR A 82 3.49 -6.92 -6.88
N ASP A 83 4.63 -6.44 -7.36
CA ASP A 83 5.64 -7.19 -8.09
C ASP A 83 7.04 -6.97 -7.50
N PRO A 84 7.62 -7.98 -6.82
CA PRO A 84 8.84 -7.79 -6.04
C PRO A 84 10.11 -7.55 -6.88
N ASP A 85 10.00 -7.43 -8.20
CA ASP A 85 11.06 -7.25 -9.22
C ASP A 85 10.41 -6.54 -10.42
N THR A 86 10.19 -5.23 -10.29
CA THR A 86 9.36 -4.43 -11.19
C THR A 86 9.89 -4.42 -12.62
N ASP A 87 11.21 -4.36 -12.79
CA ASP A 87 11.84 -4.27 -14.10
C ASP A 87 12.24 -5.62 -14.70
N GLY A 88 12.20 -6.68 -13.89
CA GLY A 88 12.41 -8.06 -14.32
C GLY A 88 13.88 -8.40 -14.61
N ASP A 89 14.83 -7.68 -14.01
CA ASP A 89 16.27 -7.97 -14.14
C ASP A 89 16.74 -9.13 -13.24
N GLY A 90 15.89 -9.56 -12.30
CA GLY A 90 16.14 -10.66 -11.37
C GLY A 90 16.66 -10.24 -9.99
N LEU A 91 16.80 -8.95 -9.73
CA LEU A 91 16.94 -8.36 -8.41
C LEU A 91 15.56 -7.94 -7.89
N LYS A 92 15.43 -7.85 -6.57
CA LYS A 92 14.20 -7.35 -5.97
C LYS A 92 14.31 -5.84 -5.77
N ASP A 93 13.24 -5.08 -5.95
CA ASP A 93 13.25 -3.62 -5.85
C ASP A 93 13.82 -3.17 -4.49
N GLY A 94 13.38 -3.82 -3.41
CA GLY A 94 13.88 -3.61 -2.06
C GLY A 94 15.36 -3.97 -1.89
N ASP A 95 15.87 -4.98 -2.59
CA ASP A 95 17.31 -5.30 -2.60
C ASP A 95 18.11 -4.25 -3.39
N GLU A 96 17.54 -3.71 -4.47
CA GLU A 96 18.16 -2.68 -5.28
C GLU A 96 18.29 -1.36 -4.53
N VAL A 97 17.18 -0.89 -3.95
CA VAL A 97 17.15 0.33 -3.14
C VAL A 97 18.03 0.19 -1.90
N ASN A 98 18.02 -0.95 -1.22
CA ASN A 98 18.70 -1.07 0.08
C ASN A 98 20.17 -1.51 -0.02
N LYS A 99 20.53 -2.36 -1.00
CA LYS A 99 21.86 -3.01 -1.04
C LYS A 99 22.72 -2.53 -2.20
N THR A 100 22.24 -2.60 -3.45
CA THR A 100 23.06 -2.30 -4.64
C THR A 100 23.08 -0.80 -4.95
N LYS A 101 22.05 -0.06 -4.53
CA LYS A 101 21.82 1.36 -4.83
C LYS A 101 21.63 1.61 -6.34
N THR A 102 20.90 0.72 -7.01
CA THR A 102 20.43 0.83 -8.40
C THR A 102 18.99 1.38 -8.45
N GLU A 103 18.50 1.72 -9.64
CA GLU A 103 17.14 2.21 -9.88
C GLU A 103 16.23 0.99 -10.11
N PRO A 104 15.28 0.69 -9.20
CA PRO A 104 14.51 -0.57 -9.25
C PRO A 104 13.45 -0.66 -10.34
N ASN A 105 13.39 0.33 -11.22
CA ASN A 105 12.47 0.38 -12.35
C ASN A 105 13.21 0.49 -13.69
N ASN A 106 14.49 0.12 -13.68
CA ASN A 106 15.40 0.26 -14.79
C ASN A 106 16.38 -0.92 -14.84
N PRO A 107 16.14 -1.88 -15.76
CA PRO A 107 16.78 -3.19 -15.76
C PRO A 107 18.26 -3.17 -16.20
N ASP A 108 18.85 -1.98 -16.37
CA ASP A 108 20.28 -1.77 -16.67
C ASP A 108 20.67 -0.36 -16.18
N THR A 109 20.51 -0.14 -14.86
CA THR A 109 20.71 1.19 -14.26
C THR A 109 22.10 1.77 -14.56
N ASP A 110 23.15 0.95 -14.52
CA ASP A 110 24.54 1.39 -14.68
C ASP A 110 25.10 1.24 -16.10
N GLY A 111 24.31 0.69 -17.03
CA GLY A 111 24.65 0.56 -18.44
C GLY A 111 25.74 -0.48 -18.72
N ASP A 112 25.94 -1.43 -17.81
CA ASP A 112 26.91 -2.52 -17.99
C ASP A 112 26.34 -3.68 -18.83
N GLY A 113 25.03 -3.63 -19.13
CA GLY A 113 24.32 -4.57 -19.99
C GLY A 113 23.91 -5.87 -19.29
N LEU A 114 23.88 -5.86 -17.95
CA LEU A 114 23.26 -6.88 -17.10
C LEU A 114 21.94 -6.38 -16.55
#